data_AF-A0A4U7BYW9-F1
#
_entry.id   AF-A0A4U7BYW9-F1
#
_cell.length_a   1.000
_cell.length_b   1.000
_cell.length_c   1.000
_cell.angle_alpha   90.00
_cell.angle_beta   90.00
_cell.angle_gamma   90.00
#
_symmetry.space_group_name_H-M   'P 1'
#
loop_
_entity.id
_entity.type
_entity.pdbx_description
1 polymer ?
#
loop_
_entity_poly.entity_id
_entity_poly.type
_entity_poly.pdbx_seq_one_letter_code
_entity_poly.pdbx_strand_id
1 'polypeptide(L)'
;MATISEVRDRGVDVRDIVVVARDLDPYEQPLTRAAIQYGVTPVFWTQLRVTRTEPYALIAALCTLFGAGDVAAATLLEPLAQRWAPLTDTASWPLEQSTIQAALEALPPGHRSIAEWAETIQTHTTDERLTTYCDWLLSHAEREPTPETVGTVLGASIDAYRETSVPARKQADSPALMATETAARATVRVTRLVEQVSHKYDEWLADGTVSRSWDAVQELCELLATQRPGRREHSNAWAIDIMEANDVWGLSVPFVIAVGATAAEWPAQTDSVVPTELQEAVLAAAGETDTVAPRTAWGNGRDRDHFADAMRAAERGVIVTRYTQTADGGVVYPSPFLASLEMETVSEQARTQLVSTTPQLPEPIAALLSASTDTVPAPTKTPHE
;
A
#
# COMPACT_ATOMS: atom_id res chain seq x y z
N MET A 1 2.37 -1.97 -20.07
CA MET A 1 2.64 -0.51 -20.01
C MET A 1 2.53 0.16 -21.37
N ALA A 2 3.25 -0.27 -22.42
CA ALA A 2 3.07 0.28 -23.78
C ALA A 2 1.59 0.30 -24.25
N THR A 3 0.88 -0.81 -24.09
CA THR A 3 -0.56 -0.90 -24.38
C THR A 3 -1.38 0.14 -23.63
N ILE A 4 -1.06 0.36 -22.34
CA ILE A 4 -1.77 1.31 -21.48
C ILE A 4 -1.55 2.74 -21.97
N SER A 5 -0.30 3.09 -22.30
CA SER A 5 0.04 4.39 -22.88
C SER A 5 -0.78 4.64 -24.15
N GLU A 6 -0.75 3.71 -25.09
CA GLU A 6 -1.43 3.85 -26.37
C GLU A 6 -2.97 3.89 -26.27
N VAL A 7 -3.54 3.17 -25.31
CA VAL A 7 -4.99 3.18 -25.03
C VAL A 7 -5.38 4.52 -24.39
N ARG A 8 -4.56 5.06 -23.49
CA ARG A 8 -4.76 6.39 -22.89
C ARG A 8 -4.64 7.53 -23.90
N ASP A 9 -3.67 7.45 -24.83
CA ASP A 9 -3.51 8.44 -25.89
C ASP A 9 -4.72 8.49 -26.85
N ARG A 10 -5.57 7.45 -26.82
CA ARG A 10 -6.85 7.37 -27.55
C ARG A 10 -8.06 7.77 -26.69
N GLY A 11 -7.84 8.33 -25.51
CA GLY A 11 -8.88 8.95 -24.68
C GLY A 11 -9.54 8.03 -23.64
N VAL A 12 -8.97 6.86 -23.35
CA VAL A 12 -9.44 6.02 -22.23
C VAL A 12 -8.88 6.56 -20.92
N ASP A 13 -9.75 6.79 -19.94
CA ASP A 13 -9.33 7.25 -18.62
C ASP A 13 -8.52 6.17 -17.90
N VAL A 14 -7.57 6.58 -17.07
CA VAL A 14 -6.73 5.68 -16.28
C VAL A 14 -7.57 4.76 -15.37
N ARG A 15 -8.61 5.32 -14.74
CA ARG A 15 -9.55 4.60 -13.88
C ARG A 15 -10.36 3.52 -14.61
N ASP A 16 -10.39 3.56 -15.95
CA ASP A 16 -11.15 2.61 -16.77
C ASP A 16 -10.33 1.36 -17.11
N ILE A 17 -9.08 1.29 -16.65
CA ILE A 17 -8.12 0.23 -16.94
C ILE A 17 -7.60 -0.37 -15.63
N VAL A 18 -7.70 -1.69 -15.51
CA VAL A 18 -7.06 -2.45 -14.44
C VAL A 18 -6.07 -3.45 -15.01
N VAL A 19 -4.90 -3.58 -14.39
CA VAL A 19 -3.93 -4.63 -14.68
C VAL A 19 -4.07 -5.73 -13.64
N VAL A 20 -4.20 -6.98 -14.06
CA VAL A 20 -4.41 -8.11 -13.14
C VAL A 20 -3.30 -9.14 -13.31
N ALA A 21 -2.65 -9.50 -12.21
CA ALA A 21 -1.69 -10.60 -12.15
C ALA A 21 -2.22 -11.71 -11.23
N ARG A 22 -1.74 -12.95 -11.39
CA ARG A 22 -2.07 -14.01 -10.41
C ARG A 22 -1.49 -13.70 -9.04
N ASP A 23 -0.24 -13.29 -9.06
CA ASP A 23 0.61 -12.90 -7.93
C ASP A 23 1.32 -11.61 -8.34
N LEU A 24 1.28 -10.58 -7.50
CA LEU A 24 1.86 -9.27 -7.82
C LEU A 24 3.36 -9.19 -7.53
N ASP A 25 3.88 -10.02 -6.62
CA ASP A 25 5.26 -9.90 -6.13
C ASP A 25 6.30 -9.94 -7.27
N PRO A 26 6.20 -10.86 -8.27
CA PRO A 26 7.14 -10.89 -9.40
C PRO A 26 7.01 -9.68 -10.35
N TYR A 27 5.88 -8.98 -10.32
CA TYR A 27 5.52 -7.94 -11.28
C TYR A 27 5.75 -6.52 -10.78
N GLU A 28 5.88 -6.29 -9.48
CA GLU A 28 6.03 -4.95 -8.89
C GLU A 28 7.20 -4.18 -9.51
N GLN A 29 8.41 -4.74 -9.44
CA GLN A 29 9.60 -4.06 -9.95
C GLN A 29 9.63 -3.95 -11.50
N PRO A 30 9.31 -5.00 -12.29
CA PRO A 30 9.27 -4.87 -13.75
C PRO A 30 8.21 -3.87 -14.23
N LEU A 31 6.99 -3.91 -13.67
CA LEU A 31 5.92 -3.00 -14.07
C LEU A 31 6.23 -1.57 -13.63
N THR A 32 6.83 -1.35 -12.47
CA THR A 32 7.31 0.00 -12.05
C THR A 32 8.30 0.58 -13.06
N ARG A 33 9.32 -0.20 -13.44
CA ARG A 33 10.32 0.24 -14.44
C ARG A 33 9.68 0.56 -15.79
N ALA A 34 8.78 -0.30 -16.25
CA ALA A 34 8.06 -0.05 -17.49
C ALA A 34 7.13 1.17 -17.38
N ALA A 35 6.48 1.39 -16.24
CA ALA A 35 5.59 2.52 -16.05
C ALA A 35 6.35 3.86 -16.13
N ILE A 36 7.55 3.93 -15.53
CA ILE A 36 8.48 5.07 -15.68
C ILE A 36 8.80 5.32 -17.16
N GLN A 37 9.16 4.27 -17.90
CA GLN A 37 9.50 4.38 -19.33
C GLN A 37 8.33 4.94 -20.17
N TYR A 38 7.09 4.59 -19.83
CA TYR A 38 5.89 4.97 -20.57
C TYR A 38 5.12 6.14 -19.95
N GLY A 39 5.67 6.82 -18.93
CA GLY A 39 5.00 7.97 -18.29
C GLY A 39 3.64 7.62 -17.66
N VAL A 40 3.51 6.39 -17.17
CA VAL A 40 2.31 5.90 -16.47
C VAL A 40 2.64 5.80 -14.99
N THR A 41 1.72 6.22 -14.12
CA THR A 41 1.86 6.00 -12.67
C THR A 41 1.16 4.70 -12.30
N PRO A 42 1.88 3.65 -11.87
CA PRO A 42 1.28 2.40 -11.41
C PRO A 42 0.95 2.47 -9.93
N VAL A 43 -0.13 1.79 -9.53
CA VAL A 43 -0.52 1.58 -8.15
C VAL A 43 -0.71 0.09 -7.92
N PHE A 44 0.14 -0.50 -7.08
CA PHE A 44 0.06 -1.91 -6.75
C PHE A 44 -0.81 -2.10 -5.52
N TRP A 45 -1.87 -2.88 -5.64
CA TRP A 45 -2.75 -3.30 -4.56
C TRP A 45 -2.04 -4.27 -3.62
N THR A 46 -1.04 -3.75 -2.92
CA THR A 46 -0.24 -4.46 -1.93
C THR A 46 -0.64 -4.00 -0.53
N GLN A 47 -0.30 -4.81 0.45
CA GLN A 47 -0.59 -4.48 1.84
C GLN A 47 0.33 -3.34 2.27
N LEU A 48 -0.25 -2.29 2.84
CA LEU A 48 0.53 -1.22 3.46
C LEU A 48 1.36 -1.80 4.60
N ARG A 49 2.69 -1.78 4.45
CA ARG A 49 3.63 -2.15 5.50
C ARG A 49 3.69 -1.03 6.54
N VAL A 50 2.74 -1.05 7.49
CA VAL A 50 2.55 0.02 8.50
C VAL A 50 3.86 0.39 9.20
N THR A 51 4.68 -0.61 9.54
CA THR A 51 5.98 -0.43 10.20
C THR A 51 7.00 0.39 9.40
N ARG A 52 6.76 0.61 8.10
CA ARG A 52 7.61 1.41 7.20
C ARG A 52 7.00 2.76 6.83
N THR A 53 6.01 3.23 7.58
CA THR A 53 5.30 4.49 7.31
C THR A 53 5.69 5.57 8.31
N GLU A 54 5.70 6.83 7.88
CA GLU A 54 6.00 7.99 8.75
C GLU A 54 5.08 8.06 9.99
N PRO A 55 3.75 7.88 9.90
CA PRO A 55 2.89 7.85 11.09
C PRO A 55 3.30 6.80 12.12
N TYR A 56 3.77 5.62 11.67
CA TYR A 56 4.25 4.59 12.58
C TYR A 56 5.62 4.95 13.17
N ALA A 57 6.52 5.48 12.34
CA ALA A 57 7.83 5.96 12.80
C ALA A 57 7.69 7.06 13.86
N LEU A 58 6.69 7.94 13.73
CA LEU A 58 6.36 8.95 14.73
C LEU A 58 5.98 8.35 16.08
N ILE A 59 5.04 7.40 16.14
CA ILE A 59 4.66 6.78 17.42
C ILE A 59 5.80 5.97 18.02
N ALA A 60 6.62 5.32 17.19
CA ALA A 60 7.79 4.58 17.64
C ALA A 60 8.87 5.51 18.23
N ALA A 61 9.10 6.66 17.59
CA ALA A 61 9.99 7.69 18.09
C ALA A 61 9.52 8.26 19.43
N LEU A 62 8.21 8.49 19.60
CA LEU A 62 7.62 8.94 20.87
C LEU A 62 7.77 7.89 21.98
N CYS A 63 7.46 6.62 21.69
CA CYS A 63 7.64 5.55 22.69
C CYS A 63 9.10 5.41 23.10
N THR A 64 10.03 5.47 22.14
CA THR A 64 11.48 5.40 22.40
C THR A 64 11.95 6.58 23.26
N LEU A 65 11.48 7.80 22.96
CA LEU A 65 11.83 9.00 23.70
C LEU A 65 11.31 8.95 25.15
N PHE A 66 10.06 8.53 25.35
CA PHE A 66 9.46 8.48 26.69
C PHE A 66 9.86 7.25 27.52
N GLY A 67 10.27 6.15 26.88
CA GLY A 67 10.84 4.99 27.55
C GLY A 67 12.27 5.24 28.06
N ALA A 68 12.98 6.18 27.45
CA ALA A 68 14.35 6.49 27.82
C ALA A 68 14.44 7.39 29.07
N GLY A 69 15.44 7.12 29.91
CA GLY A 69 15.75 7.95 31.08
C GLY A 69 16.43 9.26 30.68
N ASP A 70 17.68 9.16 30.24
CA ASP A 70 18.46 10.25 29.67
C ASP A 70 18.68 9.98 28.18
N VAL A 71 18.49 10.99 27.34
CA VAL A 71 18.52 10.87 25.88
C VAL A 71 19.55 11.80 25.24
N ALA A 72 20.07 11.41 24.08
CA ALA A 72 20.84 12.32 23.24
C ALA A 72 19.91 13.30 22.50
N ALA A 73 20.46 14.42 22.01
CA ALA A 73 19.71 15.41 21.23
C ALA A 73 19.03 14.79 19.99
N ALA A 74 19.68 13.82 19.34
CA ALA A 74 19.10 13.12 18.20
C ALA A 74 17.79 12.40 18.56
N THR A 75 17.77 11.66 19.68
CA THR A 75 16.56 10.97 20.16
C THR A 75 15.47 11.96 20.58
N LEU A 76 15.85 13.07 21.21
CA LEU A 76 14.91 14.14 21.57
C LEU A 76 14.22 14.74 20.33
N LEU A 77 14.96 14.96 19.25
CA LEU A 77 14.46 15.60 18.02
C LEU A 77 13.87 14.60 17.01
N GLU A 78 14.00 13.29 17.24
CA GLU A 78 13.50 12.27 16.31
C GLU A 78 11.99 12.38 16.04
N PRO A 79 11.09 12.63 17.01
CA PRO A 79 9.68 12.87 16.71
C PRO A 79 9.45 14.04 15.74
N LEU A 80 10.24 15.12 15.84
CA LEU A 80 10.18 16.24 14.90
C LEU A 80 10.63 15.83 13.49
N ALA A 81 11.67 14.99 13.38
CA ALA A 81 12.10 14.42 12.11
C ALA A 81 11.01 13.52 11.49
N GLN A 82 10.22 12.86 12.34
CA GLN A 82 9.02 12.11 11.96
C GLN A 82 7.75 12.99 11.87
N ARG A 83 7.94 14.31 11.72
CA ARG A 83 6.90 15.31 11.47
C ARG A 83 5.86 15.46 12.58
N TRP A 84 6.27 15.29 13.84
CA TRP A 84 5.46 15.71 14.98
C TRP A 84 5.08 17.19 14.84
N ALA A 85 3.85 17.51 15.23
CA ALA A 85 3.32 18.87 15.23
C ALA A 85 2.30 19.02 16.38
N PRO A 86 2.10 20.25 16.91
CA PRO A 86 1.01 20.52 17.84
C PRO A 86 -0.35 20.55 17.11
N LEU A 87 -1.43 20.25 17.83
CA LEU A 87 -2.80 20.31 17.29
C LEU A 87 -3.34 21.74 17.08
N THR A 88 -2.80 22.72 17.81
CA THR A 88 -3.39 24.06 17.93
C THR A 88 -2.78 25.11 17.00
N ASP A 89 -1.51 24.96 16.59
CA ASP A 89 -0.83 25.84 15.63
C ASP A 89 -0.30 24.99 14.47
N THR A 90 -1.06 24.93 13.38
CA THR A 90 -0.75 24.06 12.23
C THR A 90 -0.04 24.79 11.09
N ALA A 91 0.03 26.11 11.11
CA ALA A 91 0.50 26.90 9.96
C ALA A 91 2.04 26.93 9.83
N SER A 92 2.75 26.77 10.95
CA SER A 92 4.22 26.82 11.04
C SER A 92 4.86 25.42 11.08
N TRP A 93 4.03 24.38 10.90
CA TRP A 93 4.35 22.97 11.08
C TRP A 93 3.96 22.13 9.85
N PRO A 94 4.60 20.97 9.64
CA PRO A 94 5.74 20.44 10.40
C PRO A 94 7.04 21.21 10.11
N LEU A 95 8.04 21.05 10.99
CA LEU A 95 9.35 21.68 10.78
C LEU A 95 10.06 21.10 9.55
N GLU A 96 10.78 21.97 8.85
CA GLU A 96 11.65 21.56 7.75
C GLU A 96 12.88 20.81 8.28
N GLN A 97 13.34 19.79 7.53
CA GLN A 97 14.49 18.96 7.93
C GLN A 97 15.76 19.78 8.18
N SER A 98 15.96 20.87 7.42
CA SER A 98 17.07 21.80 7.61
C SER A 98 17.04 22.52 8.96
N THR A 99 15.85 22.84 9.46
CA THR A 99 15.68 23.49 10.78
C THR A 99 16.03 22.51 11.89
N ILE A 100 15.59 21.25 11.76
CA ILE A 100 15.87 20.19 12.73
C ILE A 100 17.38 19.88 12.76
N GLN A 101 18.01 19.79 11.59
CA GLN A 101 19.45 19.56 11.48
C GLN A 101 20.27 20.70 12.09
N ALA A 102 19.89 21.96 11.83
CA ALA A 102 20.56 23.12 12.43
C ALA A 102 20.42 23.12 13.96
N ALA A 103 19.25 22.74 14.49
CA ALA A 103 19.04 22.61 15.93
C ALA A 103 19.92 21.49 16.52
N LEU A 104 20.01 20.33 15.85
CA LEU A 104 20.85 19.22 16.27
C LEU A 104 22.34 19.61 16.34
N GLU A 105 22.83 20.39 15.37
CA GLU A 105 24.21 20.87 15.33
C GLU A 105 24.52 21.93 16.38
N ALA A 106 23.52 22.74 16.76
CA ALA A 106 23.67 23.78 17.77
C ALA A 106 23.64 23.25 19.21
N LEU A 107 23.01 22.10 19.45
CA LEU A 107 22.86 21.52 20.78
C LEU A 107 24.14 20.84 21.27
N PRO A 108 24.49 20.97 22.57
CA PRO A 108 25.68 20.37 23.12
C PRO A 108 25.59 18.83 23.14
N PRO A 109 26.69 18.09 22.87
CA PRO A 109 26.68 16.64 22.98
C PRO A 109 26.40 16.19 24.43
N GLY A 110 25.94 14.95 24.57
CA GLY A 110 25.65 14.33 25.87
C GLY A 110 24.26 13.72 25.94
N HIS A 111 24.03 12.97 27.03
CA HIS A 111 22.70 12.47 27.39
C HIS A 111 22.17 13.31 28.55
N ARG A 112 20.90 13.69 28.47
CA ARG A 112 20.20 14.50 29.48
C ARG A 112 18.75 14.06 29.57
N SER A 113 18.13 14.30 30.71
CA SER A 113 16.69 14.15 30.85
C SER A 113 15.93 15.15 29.94
N ILE A 114 14.66 14.87 29.65
CA ILE A 114 13.81 15.78 28.85
C ILE A 114 13.72 17.18 29.49
N ALA A 115 13.68 17.27 30.82
CA ALA A 115 13.66 18.53 31.56
C ALA A 115 14.93 19.37 31.32
N GLU A 116 16.10 18.75 31.46
CA GLU A 116 17.38 19.42 31.21
C GLU A 116 17.54 19.83 29.75
N TRP A 117 17.01 19.03 28.81
CA TRP A 117 16.97 19.39 27.40
C TRP A 117 16.09 20.60 27.12
N ALA A 118 14.92 20.70 27.77
CA ALA A 118 14.03 21.85 27.62
C ALA A 118 14.73 23.15 28.08
N GLU A 119 15.44 23.13 29.21
CA GLU A 119 16.25 24.26 29.69
C GLU A 119 17.41 24.59 28.72
N THR A 120 18.05 23.56 28.17
CA THR A 120 19.12 23.73 27.18
C THR A 120 18.59 24.38 25.90
N ILE A 121 17.44 23.94 25.39
CA ILE A 121 16.83 24.49 24.17
C ILE A 121 16.48 25.96 24.36
N GLN A 122 15.88 26.35 25.49
CA GLN A 122 15.57 27.76 25.79
C GLN A 122 16.79 28.69 25.77
N THR A 123 17.99 28.16 26.03
CA THR A 123 19.23 28.95 26.04
C THR A 123 20.00 28.91 24.71
N HIS A 124 19.75 27.92 23.86
CA HIS A 124 20.53 27.67 22.64
C HIS A 124 19.78 27.98 21.34
N THR A 125 18.46 28.20 21.39
CA THR A 125 17.68 28.59 20.21
C THR A 125 16.70 29.70 20.54
N THR A 126 16.40 30.54 19.54
CA THR A 126 15.32 31.52 19.58
C THR A 126 14.08 31.04 18.82
N ASP A 127 14.08 29.82 18.28
CA ASP A 127 12.94 29.24 17.58
C ASP A 127 11.88 28.78 18.58
N GLU A 128 10.83 29.58 18.73
CA GLU A 128 9.73 29.33 19.68
C GLU A 128 9.04 27.97 19.44
N ARG A 129 9.12 27.41 18.23
CA ARG A 129 8.54 26.11 17.89
C ARG A 129 9.23 24.96 18.62
N LEU A 130 10.55 25.06 18.83
CA LEU A 130 11.30 24.07 19.62
C LEU A 130 10.94 24.16 21.10
N THR A 131 10.68 25.37 21.60
CA THR A 131 10.14 25.56 22.96
C THR A 131 8.74 24.96 23.09
N THR A 132 7.83 25.21 22.13
CA THR A 132 6.49 24.59 22.10
C THR A 132 6.56 23.06 22.12
N TYR A 133 7.48 22.47 21.35
CA TYR A 133 7.71 21.03 21.38
C TYR A 133 8.18 20.53 22.75
N CYS A 134 9.14 21.22 23.38
CA CYS A 134 9.64 20.85 24.70
C CYS A 134 8.57 20.96 25.78
N ASP A 135 7.76 22.02 25.76
CA ASP A 135 6.65 22.20 26.70
C ASP A 135 5.60 21.08 26.55
N TRP A 136 5.35 20.64 25.32
CA TRP A 136 4.51 19.48 25.06
C TRP A 136 5.13 18.19 25.60
N LEU A 137 6.43 17.95 25.39
CA LEU A 137 7.11 16.78 25.96
C LEU A 137 7.02 16.78 27.50
N LEU A 138 7.28 17.91 28.16
CA LEU A 138 7.24 18.01 29.63
C LEU A 138 5.86 17.72 30.22
N SER A 139 4.79 18.01 29.49
CA SER A 139 3.42 17.73 29.92
C SER A 139 2.99 16.28 29.70
N HIS A 140 3.73 15.49 28.92
CA HIS A 140 3.32 14.15 28.50
C HIS A 140 4.37 13.04 28.74
N ALA A 141 5.59 13.38 29.14
CA ALA A 141 6.71 12.44 29.36
C ALA A 141 6.61 11.62 30.66
N GLU A 142 5.42 11.15 31.01
CA GLU A 142 5.22 10.28 32.17
C GLU A 142 5.91 8.92 31.94
N ARG A 143 6.84 8.52 32.83
CA ARG A 143 7.56 7.24 32.69
C ARG A 143 6.67 6.00 32.82
N GLU A 144 5.58 6.11 33.58
CA GLU A 144 4.62 5.02 33.81
C GLU A 144 3.28 5.35 33.14
N PRO A 145 3.17 5.22 31.82
CA PRO A 145 1.97 5.63 31.10
C PRO A 145 0.77 4.73 31.47
N THR A 146 -0.38 5.37 31.68
CA THR A 146 -1.67 4.68 31.75
C THR A 146 -2.20 4.39 30.33
N PRO A 147 -3.13 3.43 30.15
CA PRO A 147 -3.79 3.23 28.85
C PRO A 147 -4.42 4.49 28.26
N GLU A 148 -4.96 5.37 29.11
CA GLU A 148 -5.51 6.68 28.73
C GLU A 148 -4.41 7.66 28.29
N THR A 149 -3.28 7.69 29.01
CA THR A 149 -2.09 8.47 28.63
C THR A 149 -1.61 8.03 27.23
N VAL A 150 -1.50 6.73 26.98
CA VAL A 150 -1.09 6.18 25.67
C VAL A 150 -2.03 6.64 24.57
N GLY A 151 -3.34 6.49 24.78
CA GLY A 151 -4.35 6.85 23.77
C GLY A 151 -4.35 8.35 23.48
N THR A 152 -4.21 9.17 24.52
CA THR A 152 -4.17 10.63 24.39
C THR A 152 -2.91 11.10 23.66
N VAL A 153 -1.73 10.65 24.08
CA VAL A 153 -0.44 11.10 23.53
C VAL A 153 -0.24 10.65 22.09
N LEU A 154 -0.40 9.35 21.82
CA LEU A 154 -0.18 8.80 20.49
C LEU A 154 -1.34 9.19 19.55
N GLY A 155 -2.59 9.17 20.03
CA GLY A 155 -3.76 9.56 19.26
C GLY A 155 -3.70 11.02 18.81
N ALA A 156 -3.43 11.95 19.73
CA ALA A 156 -3.30 13.37 19.42
C ALA A 156 -2.16 13.65 18.42
N SER A 157 -1.04 12.93 18.53
CA SER A 157 0.08 13.07 17.60
C SER A 157 -0.28 12.64 16.17
N ILE A 158 -1.08 11.58 16.03
CA ILE A 158 -1.56 11.12 14.73
C ILE A 158 -2.67 12.02 14.16
N ASP A 159 -3.53 12.55 15.02
CA ASP A 159 -4.50 13.57 14.61
C ASP A 159 -3.79 14.83 14.12
N ALA A 160 -2.76 15.31 14.82
CA ALA A 160 -1.96 16.44 14.36
C ALA A 160 -1.26 16.14 13.02
N TYR A 161 -0.71 14.94 12.86
CA TYR A 161 -0.12 14.50 11.60
C TYR A 161 -1.15 14.52 10.45
N ARG A 162 -2.40 14.11 10.72
CA ARG A 162 -3.51 14.18 9.74
C ARG A 162 -3.76 15.62 9.28
N GLU A 163 -3.80 16.56 10.21
CA GLU A 163 -4.15 17.96 9.92
C GLU A 163 -2.97 18.78 9.34
N THR A 164 -1.72 18.33 9.54
CA THR A 164 -0.51 19.07 9.12
C THR A 164 0.24 18.37 8.01
N SER A 165 0.72 17.15 8.27
CA SER A 165 1.64 16.42 7.40
C SER A 165 0.96 15.84 6.16
N VAL A 166 -0.31 15.40 6.23
CA VAL A 166 -1.04 14.94 5.03
C VAL A 166 -1.29 16.08 4.05
N PRO A 167 -1.79 17.27 4.46
CA PRO A 167 -1.88 18.43 3.58
C PRO A 167 -0.53 18.90 3.02
N ALA A 168 0.52 18.94 3.85
CA ALA A 168 1.86 19.31 3.38
C ALA A 168 2.38 18.34 2.30
N ARG A 169 2.18 17.03 2.50
CA ARG A 169 2.49 16.01 1.49
C ARG A 169 1.72 16.24 0.20
N LYS A 170 0.41 16.51 0.28
CA LYS A 170 -0.44 16.79 -0.88
C LYS A 170 0.08 17.97 -1.73
N GLN A 171 0.58 19.02 -1.09
CA GLN A 171 1.13 20.18 -1.79
C GLN A 171 2.45 19.87 -2.51
N ALA A 172 3.26 18.97 -1.96
CA ALA A 172 4.55 18.58 -2.50
C ALA A 172 4.49 17.35 -3.44
N ASP A 173 3.37 16.65 -3.50
CA ASP A 173 3.21 15.42 -4.27
C ASP A 173 3.13 15.67 -5.78
N SER A 174 3.35 14.60 -6.53
CA SER A 174 3.02 14.54 -7.95
C SER A 174 1.50 14.63 -8.17
N PRO A 175 1.03 14.92 -9.41
CA PRO A 175 -0.40 14.88 -9.74
C PRO A 175 -1.08 13.54 -9.43
N ALA A 176 -0.31 12.45 -9.34
CA ALA A 176 -0.82 11.15 -8.97
C ALA A 176 -0.97 10.96 -7.45
N LEU A 177 -0.64 11.92 -6.59
CA LEU A 177 -0.99 11.90 -5.16
C LEU A 177 -0.59 10.60 -4.39
N MET A 178 0.50 9.95 -4.77
CA MET A 178 0.87 8.64 -4.21
C MET A 178 1.43 8.72 -2.80
N ALA A 179 2.26 9.73 -2.52
CA ALA A 179 2.77 9.97 -1.18
C ALA A 179 1.64 10.42 -0.24
N THR A 180 0.65 11.14 -0.80
CA THR A 180 -0.55 11.62 -0.10
C THR A 180 -1.46 10.46 0.28
N GLU A 181 -1.78 9.59 -0.67
CA GLU A 181 -2.61 8.41 -0.42
C GLU A 181 -1.94 7.49 0.60
N THR A 182 -0.65 7.21 0.44
CA THR A 182 0.12 6.38 1.37
C THR A 182 0.08 6.95 2.79
N ALA A 183 0.27 8.27 2.93
CA ALA A 183 0.18 8.94 4.22
C ALA A 183 -1.23 8.87 4.82
N ALA A 184 -2.28 9.15 4.03
CA ALA A 184 -3.66 9.10 4.52
C ALA A 184 -4.05 7.70 5.00
N ARG A 185 -3.70 6.65 4.23
CA ARG A 185 -3.94 5.25 4.62
C ARG A 185 -3.15 4.88 5.86
N ALA A 186 -1.88 5.29 5.95
CA ALA A 186 -1.04 5.08 7.12
C ALA A 186 -1.64 5.74 8.37
N THR A 187 -2.08 6.98 8.28
CA THR A 187 -2.74 7.71 9.37
C THR A 187 -3.95 6.95 9.89
N VAL A 188 -4.92 6.59 9.02
CA VAL A 188 -6.11 5.83 9.43
C VAL A 188 -5.74 4.50 10.09
N ARG A 189 -4.72 3.83 9.54
CA ARG A 189 -4.28 2.54 10.05
C ARG A 189 -3.62 2.65 11.42
N VAL A 190 -2.80 3.68 11.62
CA VAL A 190 -2.11 3.94 12.89
C VAL A 190 -3.07 4.49 13.95
N THR A 191 -4.09 5.29 13.59
CA THR A 191 -5.16 5.67 14.54
C THR A 191 -5.82 4.43 15.14
N ARG A 192 -6.23 3.47 14.31
CA ARG A 192 -6.80 2.19 14.78
C ARG A 192 -5.80 1.33 15.54
N LEU A 193 -4.52 1.41 15.19
CA LEU A 193 -3.46 0.70 15.92
C LEU A 193 -3.35 1.25 17.34
N VAL A 194 -3.32 2.58 17.51
CA VAL A 194 -3.24 3.22 18.82
C VAL A 194 -4.44 2.85 19.70
N GLU A 195 -5.66 2.89 19.15
CA GLU A 195 -6.87 2.44 19.87
C GLU A 195 -6.74 0.98 20.36
N GLN A 196 -6.23 0.10 19.51
CA GLN A 196 -6.02 -1.31 19.84
C GLN A 196 -4.91 -1.50 20.87
N VAL A 197 -3.82 -0.74 20.77
CA VAL A 197 -2.69 -0.77 21.71
C VAL A 197 -3.16 -0.32 23.09
N SER A 198 -3.90 0.79 23.20
CA SER A 198 -4.44 1.25 24.49
C SER A 198 -5.33 0.19 25.14
N HIS A 199 -6.23 -0.43 24.37
CA HIS A 199 -7.10 -1.48 24.90
C HIS A 199 -6.31 -2.74 25.32
N LYS A 200 -5.38 -3.20 24.46
CA LYS A 200 -4.59 -4.40 24.73
C LYS A 200 -3.62 -4.21 25.89
N TYR A 201 -3.08 -3.01 26.04
CA TYR A 201 -2.21 -2.64 27.14
C TYR A 201 -2.97 -2.65 28.48
N ASP A 202 -4.21 -2.16 28.52
CA ASP A 202 -5.08 -2.25 29.70
C ASP A 202 -5.32 -3.71 30.12
N GLU A 203 -5.65 -4.59 29.17
CA GLU A 203 -5.79 -6.03 29.43
C GLU A 203 -4.50 -6.64 29.98
N TRP A 204 -3.35 -6.36 29.37
CA TRP A 204 -2.06 -6.92 29.81
C TRP A 204 -1.62 -6.42 31.18
N LEU A 205 -1.93 -5.18 31.53
CA LEU A 205 -1.71 -4.63 32.87
C LEU A 205 -2.63 -5.30 33.90
N ALA A 206 -3.91 -5.50 33.58
CA ALA A 206 -4.88 -6.17 34.46
C ALA A 206 -4.49 -7.63 34.74
N ASP A 207 -3.96 -8.33 33.73
CA ASP A 207 -3.47 -9.70 33.84
C ASP A 207 -2.09 -9.79 34.51
N GLY A 208 -1.41 -8.65 34.75
CA GLY A 208 -0.05 -8.61 35.31
C GLY A 208 1.02 -9.16 34.37
N THR A 209 0.75 -9.17 33.06
CA THR A 209 1.66 -9.72 32.04
C THR A 209 2.81 -8.75 31.72
N VAL A 210 2.58 -7.44 31.89
CA VAL A 210 3.57 -6.38 31.65
C VAL A 210 3.58 -5.34 32.78
N SER A 211 4.69 -4.63 32.92
CA SER A 211 4.83 -3.45 33.78
C SER A 211 4.47 -2.16 33.04
N ARG A 212 4.07 -1.12 33.79
CA ARG A 212 3.78 0.20 33.21
C ARG A 212 5.04 0.83 32.63
N SER A 213 5.14 0.89 31.30
CA SER A 213 6.30 1.44 30.60
C SER A 213 5.98 1.71 29.14
N TRP A 214 6.68 2.68 28.54
CA TRP A 214 6.59 2.93 27.09
C TRP A 214 7.25 1.82 26.25
N ASP A 215 8.20 1.08 26.80
CA ASP A 215 8.80 -0.09 26.14
C ASP A 215 7.74 -1.17 25.88
N ALA A 216 6.89 -1.48 26.87
CA ALA A 216 5.79 -2.43 26.70
C ALA A 216 4.75 -1.94 25.66
N VAL A 217 4.51 -0.64 25.59
CA VAL A 217 3.63 -0.01 24.58
C VAL A 217 4.25 -0.16 23.18
N GLN A 218 5.56 0.03 23.05
CA GLN A 218 6.28 -0.13 21.79
C GLN A 218 6.25 -1.59 21.29
N GLU A 219 6.47 -2.56 22.18
CA GLU A 219 6.36 -3.99 21.85
C GLU A 219 4.94 -4.34 21.35
N LEU A 220 3.91 -3.81 22.02
CA LEU A 220 2.52 -3.98 21.58
C LEU A 220 2.25 -3.34 20.21
N CYS A 221 2.78 -2.14 19.96
CA CYS A 221 2.70 -1.48 18.67
C CYS A 221 3.30 -2.35 17.55
N GLU A 222 4.48 -2.92 17.76
CA GLU A 222 5.15 -3.81 16.79
C GLU A 222 4.38 -5.11 16.55
N LEU A 223 3.93 -5.76 17.63
CA LEU A 223 3.13 -6.98 17.55
C LEU A 223 1.84 -6.77 16.77
N LEU A 224 1.08 -5.71 17.07
CA LEU A 224 -0.21 -5.45 16.43
C LEU A 224 -0.05 -4.92 14.99
N ALA A 225 1.00 -4.16 14.70
CA ALA A 225 1.27 -3.66 13.36
C ALA A 225 1.62 -4.78 12.35
N THR A 226 2.20 -5.88 12.83
CA THR A 226 2.62 -7.02 11.98
C THR A 226 1.53 -8.08 11.81
N GLN A 227 0.58 -8.21 12.74
CA GLN A 227 -0.45 -9.26 12.72
C GLN A 227 -1.59 -9.06 11.72
N ARG A 228 -1.89 -7.81 11.34
CA ARG A 228 -3.06 -7.51 10.51
C ARG A 228 -2.64 -6.74 9.26
N PRO A 229 -2.45 -7.43 8.14
CA PRO A 229 -2.24 -6.74 6.88
C PRO A 229 -3.47 -5.88 6.54
N GLY A 230 -3.24 -4.61 6.24
CA GLY A 230 -4.32 -3.69 5.86
C GLY A 230 -5.00 -4.12 4.56
N ARG A 231 -6.19 -3.54 4.27
CA ARG A 231 -6.82 -3.71 2.96
C ARG A 231 -5.87 -3.24 1.86
N ARG A 232 -5.79 -4.04 0.78
CA ARG A 232 -4.98 -3.80 -0.42
C ARG A 232 -5.63 -2.79 -1.37
N GLU A 233 -6.41 -1.85 -0.86
CA GLU A 233 -7.18 -0.92 -1.70
C GLU A 233 -6.40 0.37 -1.93
N HIS A 234 -6.51 0.87 -3.16
CA HIS A 234 -6.10 2.22 -3.53
C HIS A 234 -7.26 2.95 -4.21
N SER A 235 -7.34 4.26 -4.00
CA SER A 235 -8.44 5.11 -4.49
C SER A 235 -7.89 6.33 -5.20
N ASN A 236 -7.07 6.07 -6.23
CA ASN A 236 -6.45 7.12 -7.02
C ASN A 236 -6.90 7.07 -8.48
N ALA A 237 -7.79 7.99 -8.86
CA ALA A 237 -8.30 8.08 -10.23
C ALA A 237 -7.24 8.48 -11.28
N TRP A 238 -6.04 8.89 -10.85
CA TRP A 238 -4.94 9.33 -11.73
C TRP A 238 -3.84 8.28 -11.93
N ALA A 239 -3.92 7.13 -11.25
CA ALA A 239 -2.94 6.05 -11.39
C ALA A 239 -3.61 4.73 -11.78
N ILE A 240 -2.85 3.89 -12.48
CA ILE A 240 -3.33 2.60 -12.98
C ILE A 240 -3.31 1.59 -11.84
N ASP A 241 -4.47 1.02 -11.54
CA ASP A 241 -4.59 -0.06 -10.58
C ASP A 241 -3.99 -1.36 -11.12
N ILE A 242 -3.10 -1.95 -10.34
CA ILE A 242 -2.44 -3.24 -10.60
C ILE A 242 -2.76 -4.15 -9.42
N MET A 243 -3.54 -5.19 -9.69
CA MET A 243 -4.23 -6.01 -8.69
C MET A 243 -3.83 -7.48 -8.76
N GLU A 244 -3.78 -8.15 -7.61
CA GLU A 244 -3.83 -9.61 -7.60
C GLU A 244 -5.24 -10.05 -7.99
N ALA A 245 -5.35 -11.19 -8.67
CA ALA A 245 -6.64 -11.69 -9.14
C ALA A 245 -7.69 -11.91 -8.04
N ASN A 246 -7.25 -12.19 -6.80
CA ASN A 246 -8.13 -12.33 -5.65
C ASN A 246 -8.83 -11.00 -5.25
N ASP A 247 -8.24 -9.86 -5.61
CA ASP A 247 -8.73 -8.53 -5.23
C ASP A 247 -9.69 -7.94 -6.29
N VAL A 248 -9.84 -8.60 -7.44
CA VAL A 248 -10.70 -8.18 -8.57
C VAL A 248 -12.16 -8.63 -8.40
N TRP A 249 -12.44 -9.49 -7.42
CA TRP A 249 -13.79 -10.02 -7.21
C TRP A 249 -14.83 -8.90 -6.98
N GLY A 250 -15.90 -8.94 -7.76
CA GLY A 250 -16.99 -7.95 -7.69
C GLY A 250 -16.67 -6.59 -8.32
N LEU A 251 -15.51 -6.44 -8.96
CA LEU A 251 -15.15 -5.24 -9.71
C LEU A 251 -15.83 -5.25 -11.09
N SER A 252 -16.18 -4.07 -11.59
CA SER A 252 -16.70 -3.85 -12.94
C SER A 252 -15.98 -2.65 -13.52
N VAL A 253 -15.10 -2.89 -14.50
CA VAL A 253 -14.25 -1.88 -15.14
C VAL A 253 -14.31 -2.03 -16.65
N PRO A 254 -14.19 -0.95 -17.42
CA PRO A 254 -14.23 -1.03 -18.88
C PRO A 254 -13.20 -2.00 -19.47
N PHE A 255 -11.94 -1.95 -19.02
CA PHE A 255 -10.86 -2.75 -19.57
C PHE A 255 -10.04 -3.46 -18.51
N VAL A 256 -9.78 -4.75 -18.73
CA VAL A 256 -8.82 -5.54 -17.95
C VAL A 256 -7.62 -5.93 -18.80
N ILE A 257 -6.42 -5.75 -18.26
CA ILE A 257 -5.17 -6.26 -18.83
C ILE A 257 -4.66 -7.37 -17.91
N ALA A 258 -4.88 -8.63 -18.27
CA ALA A 258 -4.36 -9.77 -17.54
C ALA A 258 -2.90 -10.04 -17.95
N VAL A 259 -1.99 -10.09 -16.98
CA VAL A 259 -0.57 -10.36 -17.20
C VAL A 259 -0.19 -11.77 -16.76
N GLY A 260 0.83 -12.31 -17.41
CA GLY A 260 1.43 -13.56 -16.98
C GLY A 260 0.66 -14.82 -17.34
N ALA A 261 -0.22 -14.80 -18.35
CA ALA A 261 -1.09 -15.93 -18.71
C ALA A 261 -0.34 -17.13 -19.31
N THR A 262 0.50 -17.75 -18.50
CA THR A 262 1.41 -18.86 -18.79
C THR A 262 1.03 -20.06 -17.93
N ALA A 263 1.45 -21.25 -18.34
CA ALA A 263 1.22 -22.48 -17.58
C ALA A 263 2.00 -22.53 -16.25
N ALA A 264 2.97 -21.64 -16.05
CA ALA A 264 3.74 -21.54 -14.81
C ALA A 264 3.03 -20.71 -13.73
N GLU A 265 2.18 -19.76 -14.15
CA GLU A 265 1.53 -18.82 -13.23
C GLU A 265 0.02 -19.04 -13.11
N TRP A 266 -0.61 -19.54 -14.16
CA TRP A 266 -2.05 -19.77 -14.21
C TRP A 266 -2.35 -21.20 -14.67
N PRO A 267 -2.76 -22.12 -13.77
CA PRO A 267 -2.86 -21.98 -12.31
C PRO A 267 -1.49 -21.94 -11.62
N ALA A 268 -1.46 -21.46 -10.38
CA ALA A 268 -0.25 -21.43 -9.56
C ALA A 268 0.09 -22.86 -9.11
N GLN A 269 1.31 -23.31 -9.42
CA GLN A 269 1.80 -24.57 -8.87
C GLN A 269 2.09 -24.37 -7.38
N THR A 270 1.43 -25.14 -6.52
CA THR A 270 1.67 -25.06 -5.08
C THR A 270 2.61 -26.17 -4.65
N ASP A 271 3.76 -25.79 -4.12
CA ASP A 271 4.67 -26.75 -3.49
C ASP A 271 3.98 -27.34 -2.26
N SER A 272 3.84 -28.67 -2.23
CA SER A 272 3.28 -29.38 -1.10
C SER A 272 4.25 -30.44 -0.60
N VAL A 273 4.38 -30.53 0.73
CA VAL A 273 5.09 -31.63 1.39
C VAL A 273 4.33 -32.95 1.30
N VAL A 274 3.07 -32.92 0.85
CA VAL A 274 2.22 -34.10 0.64
C VAL A 274 2.39 -34.61 -0.79
N PRO A 275 2.66 -35.91 -1.03
CA PRO A 275 2.80 -36.45 -2.38
C PRO A 275 1.56 -36.27 -3.24
N THR A 276 1.74 -36.02 -4.54
CA THR A 276 0.66 -35.75 -5.50
C THR A 276 -0.39 -36.86 -5.54
N GLU A 277 0.02 -38.13 -5.45
CA GLU A 277 -0.89 -39.27 -5.50
C GLU A 277 -1.85 -39.28 -4.29
N LEU A 278 -1.36 -38.85 -3.13
CA LEU A 278 -2.19 -38.71 -1.93
C LEU A 278 -3.09 -37.47 -2.01
N GLN A 279 -2.61 -36.38 -2.61
CA GLN A 279 -3.46 -35.20 -2.87
C GLN A 279 -4.63 -35.57 -3.78
N GLU A 280 -4.38 -36.30 -4.87
CA GLU A 280 -5.42 -36.77 -5.81
C GLU A 280 -6.41 -37.71 -5.13
N ALA A 281 -5.93 -38.64 -4.30
CA ALA A 281 -6.80 -39.54 -3.54
C ALA A 281 -7.70 -38.79 -2.54
N VAL A 282 -7.21 -37.72 -1.90
CA VAL A 282 -8.00 -36.86 -1.01
C VAL A 282 -9.01 -36.02 -1.81
N LEU A 283 -8.59 -35.41 -2.93
CA LEU A 283 -9.47 -34.60 -3.78
C LEU A 283 -10.59 -35.43 -4.43
N ALA A 284 -10.32 -36.68 -4.76
CA ALA A 284 -11.29 -37.62 -5.31
C ALA A 284 -12.17 -38.29 -4.24
N ALA A 285 -11.95 -38.01 -2.94
CA ALA A 285 -12.59 -38.68 -1.81
C ALA A 285 -12.52 -40.22 -1.91
N ALA A 286 -11.34 -40.74 -2.28
CA ALA A 286 -11.13 -42.15 -2.58
C ALA A 286 -10.79 -42.99 -1.34
N GLY A 287 -11.75 -43.79 -0.84
CA GLY A 287 -11.51 -44.77 0.20
C GLY A 287 -11.37 -44.15 1.60
N GLU A 288 -10.29 -44.45 2.32
CA GLU A 288 -10.07 -43.97 3.71
C GLU A 288 -9.75 -42.45 3.79
N THR A 289 -9.46 -41.81 2.65
CA THR A 289 -9.13 -40.38 2.57
C THR A 289 -10.34 -39.45 2.66
N ASP A 290 -11.57 -39.97 2.65
CA ASP A 290 -12.82 -39.18 2.81
C ASP A 290 -12.91 -38.48 4.19
N THR A 291 -12.07 -38.89 5.15
CA THR A 291 -11.96 -38.24 6.47
C THR A 291 -11.01 -37.04 6.49
N VAL A 292 -10.24 -36.80 5.42
CA VAL A 292 -9.24 -35.74 5.33
C VAL A 292 -9.79 -34.60 4.49
N ALA A 293 -9.89 -33.41 5.07
CA ALA A 293 -10.31 -32.23 4.33
C ALA A 293 -9.26 -31.86 3.26
N PRO A 294 -9.63 -31.70 1.98
CA PRO A 294 -8.70 -31.25 0.96
C PRO A 294 -8.21 -29.84 1.27
N ARG A 295 -6.89 -29.60 1.12
CA ARG A 295 -6.37 -28.24 1.15
C ARG A 295 -6.77 -27.54 -0.14
N THR A 296 -7.24 -26.30 -0.01
CA THR A 296 -7.64 -25.46 -1.17
C THR A 296 -6.52 -25.26 -2.19
N ALA A 297 -5.27 -25.34 -1.74
CA ALA A 297 -4.07 -25.29 -2.57
C ALA A 297 -3.84 -26.53 -3.47
N TRP A 298 -4.44 -27.67 -3.15
CA TRP A 298 -4.24 -28.91 -3.93
C TRP A 298 -5.09 -28.96 -5.20
N GLY A 299 -6.15 -28.16 -5.28
CA GLY A 299 -7.00 -28.04 -6.46
C GLY A 299 -6.75 -26.75 -7.23
N ASN A 300 -7.03 -26.75 -8.53
CA ASN A 300 -7.00 -25.54 -9.36
C ASN A 300 -8.31 -24.74 -9.33
N GLY A 301 -9.31 -25.17 -8.54
CA GLY A 301 -10.65 -24.55 -8.50
C GLY A 301 -10.57 -23.07 -8.15
N ARG A 302 -9.79 -22.72 -7.13
CA ARG A 302 -9.60 -21.32 -6.71
C ARG A 302 -8.94 -20.47 -7.79
N ASP A 303 -7.90 -20.99 -8.44
CA ASP A 303 -7.22 -20.26 -9.52
C ASP A 303 -8.09 -20.10 -10.75
N ARG A 304 -8.94 -21.09 -11.02
CA ARG A 304 -9.93 -21.03 -12.09
C ARG A 304 -10.98 -19.97 -11.80
N ASP A 305 -11.46 -19.88 -10.56
CA ASP A 305 -12.41 -18.85 -10.14
C ASP A 305 -11.77 -17.46 -10.23
N HIS A 306 -10.57 -17.27 -9.67
CA HIS A 306 -9.83 -16.01 -9.78
C HIS A 306 -9.57 -15.60 -11.24
N PHE A 307 -9.20 -16.55 -12.11
CA PHE A 307 -9.00 -16.28 -13.52
C PHE A 307 -10.32 -15.83 -14.18
N ALA A 308 -11.41 -16.55 -13.90
CA ALA A 308 -12.71 -16.22 -14.45
C ALA A 308 -13.23 -14.87 -13.94
N ASP A 309 -13.00 -14.53 -12.68
CA ASP A 309 -13.34 -13.23 -12.10
C ASP A 309 -12.54 -12.10 -12.75
N ALA A 310 -11.23 -12.30 -12.98
CA ALA A 310 -10.41 -11.34 -13.71
C ALA A 310 -10.93 -11.10 -15.14
N MET A 311 -11.36 -12.15 -15.85
CA MET A 311 -11.95 -12.00 -17.19
C MET A 311 -13.31 -11.31 -17.15
N ARG A 312 -14.16 -11.61 -16.15
CA ARG A 312 -15.52 -11.06 -16.02
C ARG A 312 -15.57 -9.63 -15.50
N ALA A 313 -14.51 -9.17 -14.85
CA ALA A 313 -14.44 -7.79 -14.38
C ALA A 313 -14.40 -6.77 -15.53
N ALA A 314 -14.01 -7.19 -16.74
CA ALA A 314 -14.05 -6.33 -17.92
C ALA A 314 -15.46 -6.22 -18.50
N GLU A 315 -15.99 -5.00 -18.59
CA GLU A 315 -17.27 -4.72 -19.25
C GLU A 315 -17.14 -4.65 -20.77
N ARG A 316 -16.00 -4.18 -21.29
CA ARG A 316 -15.81 -3.92 -22.72
C ARG A 316 -14.76 -4.81 -23.37
N GLY A 317 -13.63 -5.06 -22.70
CA GLY A 317 -12.57 -5.84 -23.32
C GLY A 317 -11.51 -6.33 -22.35
N VAL A 318 -10.99 -7.52 -22.64
CA VAL A 318 -9.86 -8.12 -21.94
C VAL A 318 -8.67 -8.19 -22.88
N ILE A 319 -7.51 -7.73 -22.41
CA ILE A 319 -6.23 -7.89 -23.09
C ILE A 319 -5.39 -8.86 -22.27
N VAL A 320 -5.04 -10.00 -22.86
CA VAL A 320 -4.22 -11.01 -22.19
C VAL A 320 -2.79 -10.95 -22.70
N THR A 321 -1.83 -10.92 -21.78
CA THR A 321 -0.40 -10.94 -22.11
C THR A 321 0.28 -12.16 -21.51
N ARG A 322 1.22 -12.73 -22.26
CA ARG A 322 2.08 -13.83 -21.81
C ARG A 322 3.49 -13.64 -22.38
N TYR A 323 4.50 -14.07 -21.63
CA TYR A 323 5.84 -14.27 -22.17
C TYR A 323 5.97 -15.70 -22.70
N THR A 324 6.81 -15.86 -23.72
CA THR A 324 7.09 -17.17 -24.34
C THR A 324 8.46 -17.71 -23.94
N GLN A 325 9.26 -16.88 -23.27
CA GLN A 325 10.61 -17.22 -22.86
C GLN A 325 10.95 -16.54 -21.52
N THR A 326 11.63 -17.26 -20.62
CA THR A 326 12.16 -16.70 -19.37
C THR A 326 13.44 -15.89 -19.62
N ALA A 327 13.90 -15.14 -18.62
CA ALA A 327 15.16 -14.38 -18.69
C ALA A 327 16.38 -15.26 -19.01
N ASP A 328 16.36 -16.52 -18.55
CA ASP A 328 17.44 -17.50 -18.80
C ASP A 328 17.28 -18.26 -20.12
N GLY A 329 16.30 -17.87 -20.95
CA GLY A 329 16.08 -18.46 -22.27
C GLY A 329 15.20 -19.71 -22.27
N GLY A 330 14.61 -20.10 -21.13
CA GLY A 330 13.70 -21.25 -21.04
C GLY A 330 12.37 -21.01 -21.75
N VAL A 331 11.85 -22.02 -22.45
CA VAL A 331 10.56 -21.92 -23.17
C VAL A 331 9.39 -21.95 -22.19
N VAL A 332 8.39 -21.11 -22.44
CA VAL A 332 7.21 -20.96 -21.57
C VAL A 332 5.93 -21.18 -22.36
N TYR A 333 5.10 -22.09 -21.86
CA TYR A 333 3.84 -22.50 -22.49
C TYR A 333 2.67 -21.61 -22.07
N PRO A 334 1.64 -21.45 -22.92
CA PRO A 334 0.44 -20.70 -22.56
C PRO A 334 -0.33 -21.36 -21.41
N SER A 335 -1.03 -20.56 -20.61
CA SER A 335 -1.91 -21.10 -19.57
C SER A 335 -3.00 -22.00 -20.17
N PRO A 336 -3.31 -23.16 -19.57
CA PRO A 336 -4.43 -24.00 -20.00
C PRO A 336 -5.79 -23.29 -19.90
N PHE A 337 -5.94 -22.27 -19.05
CA PHE A 337 -7.20 -21.51 -18.94
C PHE A 337 -7.53 -20.68 -20.18
N LEU A 338 -6.53 -20.41 -21.03
CA LEU A 338 -6.72 -19.74 -22.31
C LEU A 338 -7.39 -20.63 -23.35
N ALA A 339 -7.29 -21.97 -23.23
CA ALA A 339 -7.81 -22.90 -24.23
C ALA A 339 -9.34 -22.87 -24.34
N SER A 340 -10.04 -22.41 -23.29
CA SER A 340 -11.49 -22.27 -23.27
C SER A 340 -12.00 -20.90 -23.74
N LEU A 341 -11.12 -19.99 -24.14
CA LEU A 341 -11.47 -18.64 -24.56
C LEU A 341 -11.28 -18.46 -26.07
N GLU A 342 -12.24 -17.80 -26.72
CA GLU A 342 -12.05 -17.29 -28.08
C GLU A 342 -11.24 -16.01 -28.01
N MET A 343 -10.02 -16.03 -28.58
CA MET A 343 -9.09 -14.90 -28.52
C MET A 343 -8.56 -14.55 -29.91
N GLU A 344 -8.48 -13.25 -30.17
CA GLU A 344 -7.75 -12.73 -31.32
C GLU A 344 -6.27 -12.51 -30.94
N THR A 345 -5.36 -13.01 -31.78
CA THR A 345 -3.92 -12.94 -31.49
C THR A 345 -3.29 -11.71 -32.13
N VAL A 346 -2.62 -10.88 -31.33
CA VAL A 346 -1.79 -9.80 -31.82
C VAL A 346 -0.52 -10.37 -32.48
N SER A 347 -0.25 -9.96 -33.72
CA SER A 347 0.94 -10.42 -34.45
C SER A 347 2.25 -9.93 -33.81
N GLU A 348 3.34 -10.66 -34.04
CA GLU A 348 4.67 -10.28 -33.53
C GLU A 348 5.13 -8.92 -34.07
N GLN A 349 4.82 -8.62 -35.33
CA GLN A 349 5.11 -7.32 -35.94
C GLN A 349 4.36 -6.18 -35.23
N ALA A 350 3.06 -6.36 -34.96
CA ALA A 350 2.27 -5.35 -34.24
C ALA A 350 2.77 -5.16 -32.79
N ARG A 351 3.15 -6.25 -32.12
CA ARG A 351 3.79 -6.18 -30.79
C ARG A 351 5.10 -5.39 -30.83
N THR A 352 5.94 -5.62 -31.84
CA THR A 352 7.22 -4.92 -32.00
C THR A 352 7.00 -3.43 -32.27
N GLN A 353 6.00 -3.10 -33.10
CA GLN A 353 5.61 -1.72 -33.37
C GLN A 353 5.12 -1.01 -32.10
N LEU A 354 4.31 -1.69 -31.28
CA LEU A 354 3.76 -1.17 -30.02
C LEU A 354 4.84 -0.71 -29.03
N VAL A 355 5.99 -1.40 -28.99
CA VAL A 355 7.10 -1.05 -28.08
C VAL A 355 8.21 -0.22 -28.74
N SER A 356 8.01 0.20 -29.99
CA SER A 356 8.99 0.99 -30.76
C SER A 356 9.04 2.47 -30.35
N THR A 357 9.91 3.26 -30.98
CA THR A 357 10.00 4.71 -30.77
C THR A 357 8.83 5.50 -31.35
N THR A 358 8.03 4.89 -32.24
CA THR A 358 6.77 5.45 -32.74
C THR A 358 5.67 4.42 -32.50
N PRO A 359 5.23 4.24 -31.25
CA PRO A 359 4.25 3.23 -30.88
C PRO A 359 2.97 3.34 -31.72
N GLN A 360 2.37 2.18 -32.00
CA GLN A 360 1.02 2.11 -32.55
C GLN A 360 0.27 0.99 -31.86
N LEU A 361 -0.96 1.28 -31.44
CA LEU A 361 -1.85 0.27 -30.89
C LEU A 361 -2.19 -0.79 -31.95
N PRO A 362 -1.99 -2.08 -31.66
CA PRO A 362 -2.41 -3.17 -32.54
C PRO A 362 -3.90 -3.10 -32.86
N GLU A 363 -4.27 -3.41 -34.12
CA GLU A 363 -5.66 -3.38 -34.60
C GLU A 363 -6.64 -4.16 -33.70
N PRO A 364 -6.35 -5.40 -33.26
CA PRO A 364 -7.27 -6.15 -32.39
C PRO A 364 -7.60 -5.40 -31.10
N ILE A 365 -6.62 -4.67 -30.54
CA ILE A 365 -6.81 -3.89 -29.32
C ILE A 365 -7.53 -2.57 -29.64
N ALA A 366 -7.21 -1.92 -30.76
CA ALA A 366 -7.89 -0.70 -31.20
C ALA A 366 -9.38 -0.93 -31.45
N ALA A 367 -9.76 -2.10 -32.00
CA ALA A 367 -11.15 -2.47 -32.24
C ALA A 367 -12.00 -2.51 -30.95
N LEU A 368 -11.41 -2.90 -29.82
CA LEU A 368 -12.08 -2.87 -28.50
C LEU A 368 -12.48 -1.45 -28.07
N LEU A 369 -11.72 -0.44 -28.52
CA LEU A 369 -11.98 0.97 -28.20
C LEU A 369 -13.12 1.55 -29.05
N SER A 370 -13.21 1.15 -30.32
CA SER A 370 -14.18 1.67 -31.29
C SER A 370 -15.62 1.20 -31.07
N ALA A 371 -15.83 0.10 -30.36
CA ALA A 371 -17.18 -0.36 -29.97
C ALA A 371 -17.95 0.63 -29.06
N SER A 372 -17.32 1.73 -28.62
CA SER A 372 -17.90 2.74 -27.72
C SER A 372 -18.70 3.87 -28.36
N THR A 373 -18.58 4.09 -29.67
CA THR A 373 -19.15 5.30 -30.30
C THR A 373 -20.61 5.18 -30.73
N ASP A 374 -21.18 3.97 -30.72
CA ASP A 374 -22.55 3.71 -31.17
C ASP A 374 -23.47 3.27 -30.03
N THR A 375 -23.78 4.13 -29.05
CA THR A 375 -25.10 4.19 -28.35
C THR A 375 -25.12 5.22 -27.21
N VAL A 376 -25.39 6.49 -27.52
CA VAL A 376 -26.22 7.34 -26.65
C VAL A 376 -27.14 8.16 -27.56
N PRO A 377 -28.43 7.82 -27.69
CA PRO A 377 -29.39 8.74 -28.28
C PRO A 377 -29.50 9.95 -27.35
N ALA A 378 -29.33 11.15 -27.89
CA ALA A 378 -29.48 12.40 -27.13
C ALA A 378 -30.84 12.42 -26.40
N PRO A 379 -30.90 12.82 -25.12
CA PRO A 379 -32.17 12.94 -24.42
C PRO A 379 -33.01 14.03 -25.06
N THR A 380 -34.18 13.65 -25.57
CA THR A 380 -35.21 14.53 -26.08
C THR A 380 -35.61 15.50 -24.97
N LYS A 381 -35.37 16.80 -25.18
CA LYS A 381 -35.86 17.86 -24.28
C LYS A 381 -37.39 17.87 -24.30
N THR A 382 -38.03 17.40 -23.25
CA THR A 382 -39.42 17.75 -22.93
C THR A 382 -39.42 19.11 -22.23
N PRO A 383 -40.18 20.11 -22.73
CA PRO A 383 -40.39 21.35 -22.00
C PRO A 383 -41.44 21.10 -20.92
N HIS A 384 -41.12 21.43 -19.66
CA HIS A 384 -42.12 21.54 -18.60
C HIS A 384 -42.37 23.02 -18.30
N GLU A 385 -43.65 23.39 -18.44
CA GLU A 385 -44.30 24.57 -17.83
C GLU A 385 -44.22 24.54 -16.30
#